data_AF-X1EFV4-F1
#
_entry.id   AF-X1EFV4-F1
#
_cell.length_a   1.000
_cell.length_b   1.000
_cell.length_c   1.000
_cell.angle_alpha   90.00
_cell.angle_beta   90.00
_cell.angle_gamma   90.00
#
_symmetry.space_group_name_H-M   'P 1'
#
loop_
_entity.id
_entity.type
_entity.pdbx_description
1 polymer ?
#
loop_
_entity_poly.entity_id
_entity_poly.type
_entity_poly.pdbx_seq_one_letter_code
_entity_poly.pdbx_strand_id
1 'polypeptide(L)' 'APFVKMKKSQIIEEGLSLGADYSYSVSCYSGEEIPCQKCSSCFLRQKAWEEVGQRDPLILRLEKEGKI' A
#
# COMPACT_ATOMS: atom_id res chain seq x y z
N ALA A 1 17.73 2.46 -10.27
CA ALA A 1 16.44 2.44 -9.53
C ALA A 1 16.60 3.23 -8.23
N PRO A 2 15.83 4.31 -7.99
CA PRO A 2 16.06 5.24 -6.87
C PRO A 2 15.82 4.63 -5.48
N PHE A 3 14.95 3.61 -5.39
CA PHE A 3 14.53 3.02 -4.12
C PHE A 3 15.20 1.68 -3.77
N VAL A 4 16.26 1.29 -4.49
CA VAL A 4 16.85 -0.07 -4.38
C VAL A 4 17.40 -0.40 -2.98
N LYS A 5 17.76 0.62 -2.19
CA LYS A 5 18.28 0.47 -0.82
C LYS A 5 17.21 0.66 0.27
N MET A 6 15.97 0.93 -0.11
CA MET A 6 14.90 1.26 0.83
C MET A 6 14.03 0.04 1.10
N LYS A 7 13.60 -0.10 2.36
CA LYS A 7 12.48 -0.97 2.72
C LYS A 7 11.18 -0.43 2.13
N LYS A 8 10.18 -1.29 2.00
CA LYS A 8 8.87 -0.90 1.48
C LYS A 8 8.17 0.16 2.34
N SER A 9 8.32 0.08 3.66
CA SER A 9 7.86 1.10 4.62
C SER A 9 8.51 2.46 4.36
N GLN A 10 9.83 2.51 4.18
CA GLN A 10 10.54 3.75 3.86
C GLN A 10 10.08 4.36 2.52
N ILE A 11 9.73 3.53 1.53
CA ILE A 11 9.15 4.00 0.26
C ILE A 11 7.78 4.63 0.49
N ILE A 12 6.97 4.06 1.39
CA ILE A 12 5.68 4.63 1.78
C ILE A 12 5.89 5.98 2.48
N GLU A 13 6.78 6.06 3.46
CA GLU A 13 7.09 7.31 4.18
C GLU A 13 7.56 8.42 3.24
N GLU A 14 8.45 8.09 2.29
CA GLU A 14 8.92 9.04 1.29
C GLU A 14 7.79 9.47 0.34
N GLY A 15 6.93 8.55 -0.09
CA GLY A 15 5.77 8.92 -0.89
C GLY A 15 4.82 9.85 -0.13
N LEU A 16 4.56 9.56 1.14
CA LEU A 16 3.73 10.41 2.01
C LEU A 16 4.34 11.80 2.20
N SER A 17 5.66 11.90 2.41
CA SER A 17 6.36 13.19 2.55
C SER A 17 6.25 14.06 1.28
N LEU A 18 6.16 13.41 0.12
CA LEU A 18 5.95 14.05 -1.19
C LEU A 18 4.48 14.31 -1.54
N GLY A 19 3.53 13.94 -0.67
CA GLY A 19 2.09 14.12 -0.90
C GLY A 19 1.46 13.08 -1.84
N ALA A 20 2.07 11.90 -1.99
CA ALA A 20 1.51 10.82 -2.80
C ALA A 20 0.21 10.29 -2.19
N ASP A 21 -0.81 10.15 -3.03
CA ASP A 21 -2.08 9.53 -2.64
C ASP A 21 -2.02 8.00 -2.82
N TYR A 22 -1.90 7.30 -1.70
CA TYR A 22 -1.88 5.83 -1.69
C TYR A 22 -3.27 5.20 -1.82
N SER A 23 -4.37 5.95 -1.76
CA SER A 23 -5.74 5.42 -1.78
C SER A 23 -6.13 4.80 -3.12
N TYR A 24 -5.46 5.18 -4.20
CA TYR A 24 -5.63 4.60 -5.55
C TYR A 24 -4.42 3.76 -5.99
N SER A 25 -3.42 3.59 -5.13
CA SER A 25 -2.23 2.81 -5.48
C SER A 25 -2.48 1.31 -5.31
N VAL A 26 -2.29 0.53 -6.38
CA VAL A 26 -2.42 -0.93 -6.34
C VAL A 26 -1.04 -1.56 -6.41
N SER A 27 -0.73 -2.44 -5.46
CA SER A 27 0.49 -3.26 -5.51
C SER A 27 0.20 -4.74 -5.78
N CYS A 28 -1.06 -5.15 -5.69
CA CYS A 28 -1.47 -6.53 -5.85
C CYS A 28 -1.07 -7.09 -7.23
N TYR A 29 -0.56 -8.32 -7.27
CA TYR A 29 -0.21 -8.98 -8.53
C TYR A 29 -1.42 -9.43 -9.36
N SER A 30 -2.62 -9.51 -8.78
CA SER A 30 -3.84 -9.69 -9.61
C SER A 30 -4.15 -8.44 -10.44
N GLY A 31 -3.57 -7.28 -10.10
CA GLY A 31 -3.82 -6.02 -10.80
C GLY A 31 -5.21 -5.42 -10.57
N GLU A 32 -6.02 -6.03 -9.72
CA GLU A 32 -7.37 -5.57 -9.40
C GLU A 32 -7.34 -4.45 -8.36
N GLU A 33 -8.39 -3.63 -8.35
CA GLU A 33 -8.58 -2.57 -7.35
C GLU A 33 -8.65 -3.15 -5.93
N ILE A 34 -9.35 -4.26 -5.77
CA ILE A 34 -9.44 -5.00 -4.50
C ILE A 34 -8.20 -5.90 -4.40
N PRO A 35 -7.31 -5.69 -3.42
CA PRO A 35 -6.14 -6.53 -3.26
C PRO A 35 -6.56 -7.97 -2.90
N CYS A 36 -5.92 -8.96 -3.50
CA CYS A 36 -6.29 -10.37 -3.30
C CYS A 36 -5.93 -10.92 -1.92
N GLN A 37 -5.14 -10.18 -1.13
CA GLN A 37 -4.67 -10.52 0.22
C GLN A 37 -3.94 -11.87 0.36
N LYS A 38 -3.58 -12.51 -0.75
CA LYS A 38 -2.91 -13.83 -0.78
C LYS A 38 -1.59 -13.87 -1.54
N CYS A 39 -1.20 -12.79 -2.22
CA CYS A 39 0.07 -12.70 -2.94
C CYS A 39 1.16 -12.00 -2.10
N SER A 40 2.42 -12.29 -2.41
CA SER A 40 3.58 -11.71 -1.70
C SER A 40 3.57 -10.18 -1.68
N SER A 41 3.12 -9.54 -2.77
CA SER A 41 3.02 -8.07 -2.81
C SER A 41 1.96 -7.51 -1.85
N CYS A 42 0.83 -8.22 -1.67
CA CYS A 42 -0.16 -7.83 -0.67
C CYS A 42 0.41 -7.93 0.75
N PHE A 43 1.10 -9.03 1.07
CA PHE A 43 1.74 -9.19 2.39
C PHE A 43 2.83 -8.14 2.64
N LEU A 44 3.65 -7.83 1.63
CA LEU A 44 4.67 -6.77 1.73
C LEU A 44 4.05 -5.39 1.95
N ARG A 45 2.95 -5.08 1.26
CA ARG A 45 2.22 -3.82 1.44
C ARG A 45 1.61 -3.72 2.84
N GLN A 46 0.93 -4.77 3.29
CA GLN A 46 0.35 -4.83 4.63
C GLN A 46 1.41 -4.59 5.71
N LYS A 47 2.50 -5.38 5.68
CA LYS A 47 3.60 -5.24 6.65
C LYS A 47 4.23 -3.84 6.61
N ALA A 48 4.36 -3.25 5.42
CA ALA A 48 4.91 -1.91 5.30
C ALA A 48 4.02 -0.85 5.96
N TRP A 49 2.69 -0.95 5.83
CA TRP A 49 1.76 -0.07 6.51
C TRP A 49 1.76 -0.26 8.03
N GLU A 50 1.86 -1.51 8.50
CA GLU A 50 2.06 -1.82 9.91
C GLU A 50 3.34 -1.18 10.46
N GLU A 51 4.45 -1.27 9.73
CA GLU A 51 5.73 -0.63 10.10
C GLU A 51 5.64 0.91 10.13
N VAL A 52 4.87 1.52 9.22
CA VAL A 52 4.60 2.98 9.20
C VAL A 52 3.66 3.40 10.35
N GLY A 53 2.96 2.45 10.98
CA GLY A 53 2.00 2.74 12.05
C GLY A 53 0.72 3.43 11.56
N GLN A 54 0.39 3.30 10.27
CA GLN A 54 -0.81 3.87 9.67
C GLN A 54 -1.62 2.80 8.95
N ARG A 55 -2.95 2.99 8.91
CA ARG A 55 -3.84 2.09 8.17
C ARG A 55 -3.76 2.39 6.67
N ASP A 56 -3.71 1.35 5.85
CA ASP A 56 -3.59 1.47 4.40
C ASP A 56 -4.72 2.33 3.80
N PRO A 57 -4.41 3.48 3.16
CA PRO A 57 -5.42 4.36 2.55
C PRO A 57 -6.27 3.69 1.47
N LEU A 58 -5.73 2.69 0.75
CA LEU A 58 -6.52 1.92 -0.23
C LEU A 58 -7.62 1.14 0.48
N ILE A 59 -7.29 0.44 1.56
CA ILE A 59 -8.25 -0.33 2.35
C ILE A 59 -9.30 0.59 2.96
N LEU A 60 -8.88 1.73 3.54
CA LEU A 60 -9.81 2.73 4.08
C LEU A 60 -10.80 3.24 3.03
N ARG A 61 -10.34 3.51 1.81
CA ARG A 61 -11.22 3.96 0.72
C ARG A 61 -12.20 2.86 0.32
N LEU A 62 -11.73 1.63 0.12
CA LEU A 62 -12.57 0.50 -0.31
C LEU A 62 -13.67 0.17 0.72
N GLU A 63 -13.36 0.22 2.01
CA GLU A 63 -14.36 0.07 3.09
C GLU A 63 -15.42 1.18 3.02
N LYS A 64 -14.98 2.44 2.82
CA LYS A 64 -15.87 3.60 2.73
C LYS A 64 -16.78 3.55 1.51
N GLU A 65 -16.32 2.91 0.43
CA GLU A 65 -17.07 2.64 -0.80
C GLU A 65 -17.93 1.35 -0.72
N GLY A 66 -17.82 0.56 0.36
CA GLY A 66 -18.57 -0.69 0.52
C GLY A 66 -18.12 -1.82 -0.42
N LYS A 67 -16.88 -1.76 -0.91
CA LYS A 67 -16.30 -2.78 -1.81
C LYS A 67 -15.68 -3.95 -1.06
N ILE A 68 -15.30 -3.75 0.20
CA ILE A 68 -14.77 -4.76 1.13
C ILE A 68 -15.40 -4.60 2.51
#